data_AF-A0A7Y3LR97-F1
#
_entry.id   AF-A0A7Y3LR97-F1
#
_cell.length_a   1.000
_cell.length_b   1.000
_cell.length_c   1.000
_cell.angle_alpha   90.00
_cell.angle_beta   90.00
_cell.angle_gamma   90.00
#
_symmetry.space_group_name_H-M   'P 1'
#
loop_
_entity.id
_entity.type
_entity.pdbx_description
1 polymer ?
#
loop_
_entity_poly.entity_id
_entity_poly.type
_entity_poly.pdbx_seq_one_letter_code
_entity_poly.pdbx_strand_id
1 'polypeptide(L)'
;MKRVAFLVCSLTLFISLSACSTSDALSLARQACTYVQSSINQYNAATKNKDPKAASVQYASALLDLRKAEPLASIAAGEDTQWQALQATLSESSRVPEKNLIYSLTQQCQSAKSGGV
;
A
#
# COMPACT_ATOMS: atom_id res chain seq x y z
N MET A 1 -39.23 -10.58 -50.90
CA MET A 1 -39.40 -11.73 -50.00
C MET A 1 -38.51 -12.88 -50.46
N LYS A 2 -37.36 -13.09 -49.81
CA LYS A 2 -36.54 -14.31 -49.89
C LYS A 2 -36.01 -14.62 -48.49
N ARG A 3 -36.29 -15.83 -48.02
CA ARG A 3 -36.07 -16.31 -46.65
C ARG A 3 -34.65 -16.90 -46.50
N VAL A 4 -34.03 -16.55 -45.37
CA VAL A 4 -33.29 -17.40 -44.42
C VAL A 4 -32.14 -18.27 -44.96
N ALA A 5 -30.93 -17.96 -44.50
CA ALA A 5 -29.98 -18.86 -43.82
C ALA A 5 -28.53 -18.48 -44.16
N PHE A 6 -27.86 -17.72 -43.31
CA PHE A 6 -26.43 -17.87 -43.13
C PHE A 6 -26.12 -17.69 -41.64
N LEU A 7 -25.89 -18.84 -41.01
CA LEU A 7 -25.63 -19.04 -39.60
C LEU A 7 -24.12 -19.24 -39.50
N VAL A 8 -23.35 -18.17 -39.29
CA VAL A 8 -21.92 -18.27 -38.96
C VAL A 8 -21.54 -17.15 -37.98
N CYS A 9 -21.51 -17.52 -36.71
CA CYS A 9 -20.38 -17.34 -35.80
C CYS A 9 -19.52 -16.07 -35.99
N SER A 10 -19.75 -15.04 -35.18
CA SER A 10 -18.67 -14.16 -34.68
C SER A 10 -19.11 -13.51 -33.36
N LEU A 11 -19.07 -14.37 -32.36
CA LEU A 11 -18.96 -14.06 -30.94
C LEU A 11 -17.63 -13.35 -30.69
N THR A 12 -17.59 -12.02 -30.64
CA THR A 12 -16.48 -11.26 -30.01
C THR A 12 -16.98 -9.95 -29.39
N LEU A 13 -17.98 -10.06 -28.52
CA LEU A 13 -17.97 -9.26 -27.30
C LEU A 13 -16.94 -9.96 -26.40
N PHE A 14 -15.84 -9.31 -26.02
CA PHE A 14 -15.20 -9.39 -24.69
C PHE A 14 -13.80 -8.75 -24.69
N ILE A 15 -13.74 -7.60 -23.99
CA ILE A 15 -12.69 -7.15 -23.07
C ILE A 15 -11.28 -7.05 -23.65
N SER A 16 -10.98 -5.88 -24.20
CA SER A 16 -9.66 -5.26 -24.05
C SER A 16 -9.79 -4.03 -23.15
N LEU A 17 -10.19 -4.23 -21.89
CA LEU A 17 -9.75 -3.35 -20.81
C LEU A 17 -8.30 -3.74 -20.53
N SER A 18 -7.39 -3.30 -21.39
CA SER A 18 -5.97 -3.31 -21.10
C SER A 18 -5.75 -2.53 -19.82
N ALA A 19 -5.24 -3.22 -18.80
CA ALA A 19 -4.84 -2.66 -17.52
C ALA A 19 -3.88 -1.47 -17.71
N CYS A 20 -4.42 -0.26 -17.59
CA CYS A 20 -3.64 0.95 -17.29
C CYS A 20 -3.68 1.15 -15.76
N SER A 21 -2.96 0.36 -14.97
CA SER A 21 -2.81 0.65 -13.53
C SER A 21 -1.54 0.13 -12.85
N THR A 22 -0.66 -0.58 -13.54
CA THR A 22 0.46 -1.28 -12.87
C THR A 22 1.67 -0.39 -12.52
N SER A 23 1.95 0.67 -13.28
CA SER A 23 3.09 1.56 -12.96
C SER A 23 2.80 2.52 -11.80
N ASP A 24 1.56 3.00 -11.70
CA ASP A 24 1.18 4.01 -10.69
C ASP A 24 1.01 3.35 -9.31
N ALA A 25 0.39 2.16 -9.24
CA ALA A 25 0.18 1.45 -7.99
C ALA A 25 1.50 1.10 -7.28
N LEU A 26 2.50 0.55 -8.01
CA LEU A 26 3.81 0.23 -7.46
C LEU A 26 4.57 1.49 -7.01
N SER A 27 4.47 2.58 -7.78
CA SER A 27 5.07 3.86 -7.40
C SER A 27 4.48 4.41 -6.10
N LEU A 28 3.14 4.39 -5.98
CA LEU A 28 2.43 4.80 -4.77
C LEU A 28 2.76 3.91 -3.57
N ALA A 29 2.84 2.60 -3.76
CA ALA A 29 3.25 1.66 -2.73
C ALA A 29 4.69 1.94 -2.25
N ARG A 30 5.63 2.23 -3.16
CA ARG A 30 7.01 2.62 -2.80
C ARG A 30 7.06 3.95 -2.04
N GLN A 31 6.24 4.92 -2.43
CA GLN A 31 6.13 6.19 -1.71
C GLN A 31 5.56 6.00 -0.30
N ALA A 32 4.50 5.19 -0.15
CA ALA A 32 3.97 4.79 1.16
C ALA A 32 5.07 4.13 2.02
N CYS A 33 5.85 3.22 1.44
CA CYS A 33 6.93 2.53 2.12
C CYS A 33 8.10 3.43 2.52
N THR A 34 8.30 4.57 1.86
CA THR A 34 9.28 5.58 2.29
C THR A 34 8.86 6.21 3.62
N TYR A 35 7.57 6.53 3.78
CA TYR A 35 7.03 7.01 5.05
C TYR A 35 7.05 5.93 6.14
N VAL A 36 6.73 4.68 5.80
CA VAL A 36 6.85 3.54 6.74
C VAL A 36 8.28 3.42 7.28
N GLN A 37 9.28 3.50 6.40
CA GLN A 37 10.69 3.42 6.82
C GLN A 37 11.07 4.61 7.73
N SER A 38 10.60 5.82 7.41
CA SER A 38 10.79 6.99 8.27
C SER A 38 10.18 6.77 9.65
N SER A 39 8.93 6.26 9.70
CA SER A 39 8.24 5.92 10.95
C SER A 39 9.04 4.96 11.81
N ILE A 40 9.48 3.83 11.22
CA ILE A 40 10.25 2.81 11.92
C ILE A 40 11.57 3.38 12.46
N ASN A 41 12.24 4.26 11.71
CA ASN A 41 13.46 4.91 12.16
C ASN A 41 13.20 5.83 13.37
N GLN A 42 12.12 6.62 13.32
CA GLN A 42 11.73 7.52 14.40
C GLN A 42 11.29 6.75 15.65
N TYR A 43 10.51 5.68 15.49
CA TYR A 43 10.12 4.78 16.56
C TYR A 43 11.37 4.15 17.22
N ASN A 44 12.31 3.64 16.43
CA ASN A 44 13.55 3.06 16.93
C ASN A 44 14.44 4.10 17.65
N ALA A 45 14.46 5.35 17.19
CA ALA A 45 15.16 6.42 17.87
C ALA A 45 14.50 6.74 19.22
N ALA A 46 13.16 6.80 19.26
CA ALA A 46 12.39 7.04 20.48
C ALA A 46 12.66 5.98 21.56
N THR A 47 12.70 4.70 21.19
CA THR A 47 12.95 3.60 22.15
C THR A 47 14.34 3.65 22.81
N LYS A 48 15.30 4.32 22.17
CA LYS A 48 16.69 4.45 22.66
C LYS A 48 16.94 5.78 23.34
N ASN A 49 15.99 6.71 23.29
CA ASN A 49 16.15 8.05 23.81
C ASN A 49 15.95 8.09 25.32
N LYS A 50 16.90 8.70 26.04
CA LYS A 50 16.86 8.82 27.50
C LYS A 50 16.04 10.01 27.99
N ASP A 51 15.77 10.99 27.13
CA ASP A 51 14.87 12.11 27.44
C ASP A 51 13.43 11.71 27.07
N PRO A 52 12.52 11.56 28.06
CA PRO A 52 11.13 11.17 27.82
C PRO A 52 10.37 12.15 26.93
N LYS A 53 10.68 13.45 27.01
CA LYS A 53 10.02 14.47 26.18
C LYS A 53 10.42 14.32 24.73
N ALA A 54 11.71 14.15 24.46
CA ALA A 54 12.21 13.91 23.12
C ALA A 54 11.70 12.57 22.54
N ALA A 55 11.66 11.51 23.35
CA ALA A 55 11.07 10.23 22.94
C ALA A 55 9.59 10.37 22.53
N SER A 56 8.79 11.12 23.30
CA SER A 56 7.38 11.38 22.98
C SER A 56 7.21 12.10 21.65
N VAL A 57 8.07 13.07 21.32
CA VAL A 57 8.05 13.77 20.04
C VAL A 57 8.38 12.84 18.88
N GLN A 58 9.35 11.94 19.07
CA GLN A 58 9.74 10.95 18.07
C GLN A 58 8.62 9.93 17.81
N TYR A 59 7.94 9.42 18.85
CA TYR A 59 6.76 8.56 18.68
C TYR A 59 5.63 9.26 17.95
N ALA A 60 5.36 10.53 18.27
CA ALA A 60 4.34 11.31 17.56
C ALA A 60 4.70 11.50 16.08
N SER A 61 5.98 11.77 15.79
CA SER A 61 6.48 11.91 14.41
C SER A 61 6.37 10.61 13.62
N ALA A 62 6.67 9.47 14.25
CA ALA A 62 6.50 8.15 13.65
C ALA A 62 5.04 7.91 13.23
N LEU A 63 4.10 8.11 14.15
CA LEU A 63 2.67 7.97 13.86
C LEU A 63 2.19 8.90 12.74
N LEU A 64 2.70 10.14 12.67
CA LEU A 64 2.38 11.06 11.59
C LEU A 64 2.86 10.54 10.22
N ASP A 65 4.01 9.88 10.17
CA ASP A 65 4.51 9.28 8.93
C ASP A 65 3.64 8.09 8.50
N LEU A 66 3.18 7.22 9.41
CA LEU A 66 2.22 6.17 9.06
C LEU A 66 0.91 6.74 8.49
N ARG A 67 0.42 7.86 9.04
CA ARG A 67 -0.78 8.55 8.52
C ARG A 67 -0.59 9.15 7.14
N LYS A 68 0.63 9.58 6.78
CA LYS A 68 0.95 10.03 5.42
C LYS A 68 1.04 8.85 4.44
N ALA A 69 1.49 7.68 4.91
CA ALA A 69 1.58 6.47 4.11
C ALA A 69 0.19 5.90 3.75
N GLU A 70 -0.76 5.95 4.69
CA GLU A 70 -2.09 5.33 4.56
C GLU A 70 -2.86 5.71 3.27
N PRO A 71 -3.05 7.00 2.90
CA PRO A 71 -3.78 7.33 1.67
C PRO A 71 -3.07 6.85 0.41
N LEU A 72 -1.73 6.86 0.39
CA LEU A 72 -0.95 6.36 -0.74
C LEU A 72 -1.14 4.85 -0.92
N ALA A 73 -1.08 4.09 0.18
CA ALA A 73 -1.35 2.67 0.16
C ALA A 73 -2.81 2.36 -0.19
N SER A 74 -3.76 3.21 0.23
CA SER A 74 -5.17 3.04 -0.12
C SER A 74 -5.43 3.21 -1.62
N ILE A 75 -4.79 4.19 -2.27
CA ILE A 75 -4.89 4.36 -3.72
C ILE A 75 -4.21 3.19 -4.43
N ALA A 76 -2.99 2.82 -4.00
CA ALA A 76 -2.27 1.67 -4.56
C ALA A 76 -3.10 0.38 -4.48
N ALA A 77 -3.76 0.12 -3.35
CA ALA A 77 -4.61 -1.06 -3.15
C ALA A 77 -5.91 -1.03 -3.98
N GLY A 78 -6.40 0.17 -4.32
CA GLY A 78 -7.53 0.35 -5.23
C GLY A 78 -7.15 0.11 -6.70
N GLU A 79 -5.89 0.41 -7.06
CA GLU A 79 -5.35 0.22 -8.41
C GLU A 79 -4.82 -1.20 -8.66
N ASP A 80 -4.26 -1.83 -7.61
CA ASP A 80 -3.72 -3.18 -7.64
C ASP A 80 -3.91 -3.87 -6.28
N THR A 81 -4.66 -4.97 -6.29
CA THR A 81 -5.06 -5.71 -5.09
C THR A 81 -3.88 -6.28 -4.30
N GLN A 82 -2.70 -6.43 -4.89
CA GLN A 82 -1.52 -6.93 -4.17
C GLN A 82 -1.11 -6.02 -2.99
N TRP A 83 -1.49 -4.73 -3.03
CA TRP A 83 -1.19 -3.76 -1.97
C TRP A 83 -2.24 -3.68 -0.86
N GLN A 84 -3.31 -4.51 -0.91
CA GLN A 84 -4.35 -4.52 0.11
C GLN A 84 -3.83 -4.84 1.51
N ALA A 85 -2.84 -5.74 1.63
CA ALA A 85 -2.23 -6.06 2.92
C ALA A 85 -1.50 -4.86 3.54
N LEU A 86 -0.82 -4.06 2.70
CA LEU A 86 -0.15 -2.83 3.12
C LEU A 86 -1.17 -1.79 3.59
N GLN A 87 -2.23 -1.57 2.82
CA GLN A 87 -3.34 -0.68 3.17
C GLN A 87 -3.99 -1.09 4.49
N ALA A 88 -4.34 -2.36 4.66
CA ALA A 88 -5.01 -2.87 5.85
C ALA A 88 -4.14 -2.63 7.09
N THR A 89 -2.86 -2.99 7.02
CA THR A 89 -1.91 -2.81 8.13
C THR A 89 -1.73 -1.33 8.50
N LEU A 90 -1.66 -0.44 7.51
CA LEU A 90 -1.57 1.00 7.75
C LEU A 90 -2.84 1.58 8.39
N SER A 91 -4.03 1.11 7.99
CA SER A 91 -5.30 1.56 8.56
C SER A 91 -5.43 1.24 10.06
N GLU A 92 -4.76 0.17 10.51
CA GLU A 92 -4.68 -0.21 11.92
C GLU A 92 -3.72 0.68 12.75
N SER A 93 -2.91 1.55 12.13
CA SER A 93 -1.97 2.43 12.84
C SER A 93 -2.63 3.39 13.84
N SER A 94 -3.93 3.65 13.66
CA SER A 94 -4.73 4.49 14.57
C SER A 94 -5.22 3.75 15.83
N ARG A 95 -5.19 2.41 15.83
CA ARG A 95 -5.81 1.55 16.84
C ARG A 95 -4.80 0.62 17.52
N VAL A 96 -3.81 0.16 16.76
CA VAL A 96 -2.82 -0.83 17.18
C VAL A 96 -1.49 -0.13 17.47
N PRO A 97 -0.84 -0.42 18.62
CA PRO A 97 0.49 0.11 18.90
C PRO A 97 1.49 -0.20 17.79
N GLU A 98 2.24 0.82 17.34
CA GLU A 98 3.15 0.72 16.19
C GLU A 98 4.11 -0.47 16.27
N LYS A 99 4.66 -0.78 17.46
CA LYS A 99 5.54 -1.95 17.67
C LYS A 99 4.98 -3.28 17.15
N ASN A 100 3.66 -3.44 17.18
CA ASN A 100 2.98 -4.65 16.73
C ASN A 100 2.79 -4.67 15.21
N LEU A 101 2.91 -3.51 14.55
CA LEU A 101 2.76 -3.35 13.11
C LEU A 101 4.11 -3.38 12.38
N ILE A 102 5.22 -3.00 13.04
CA ILE A 102 6.56 -2.86 12.44
C ILE A 102 6.96 -4.09 11.62
N TYR A 103 6.75 -5.30 12.15
CA TYR A 103 7.11 -6.53 11.45
C TYR A 103 6.36 -6.67 10.12
N SER A 104 5.02 -6.59 10.15
CA SER A 104 4.18 -6.71 8.96
C SER A 104 4.46 -5.62 7.94
N LEU A 105 4.60 -4.37 8.40
CA LEU A 105 4.93 -3.23 7.55
C LEU A 105 6.29 -3.41 6.85
N THR A 106 7.28 -3.92 7.57
CA THR A 106 8.61 -4.21 7.00
C THR A 106 8.51 -5.26 5.89
N GLN A 107 7.80 -6.35 6.13
CA GLN A 107 7.66 -7.44 5.15
C GLN A 107 6.90 -7.00 3.90
N GLN A 108 5.79 -6.29 4.08
CA GLN A 108 4.99 -5.78 2.96
C GLN A 108 5.76 -4.73 2.14
N CYS A 109 6.57 -3.90 2.78
CA CYS A 109 7.42 -2.94 2.07
C CYS A 109 8.63 -3.58 1.37
N GLN A 110 9.07 -4.76 1.81
CA GLN A 110 10.06 -5.52 1.07
C GLN A 110 9.51 -5.99 -0.29
N SER A 111 8.22 -6.38 -0.36
CA SER A 111 7.55 -6.69 -1.64
C SER A 111 7.49 -5.49 -2.57
N ALA A 112 7.17 -4.29 -2.05
CA ALA A 112 7.20 -3.04 -2.86
C ALA A 112 8.60 -2.72 -3.41
N LYS A 113 9.65 -3.07 -2.67
CA LYS A 113 11.03 -2.92 -3.10
C LYS A 113 11.40 -3.92 -4.22
N SER A 114 10.94 -5.17 -4.14
CA SER A 114 11.18 -6.19 -5.16
C SER A 114 10.28 -6.07 -6.40
N GLY A 115 9.30 -5.16 -6.39
CA GLY A 115 8.43 -4.90 -7.53
C GLY A 115 7.03 -5.54 -7.44
N GLY A 116 6.67 -6.10 -6.29
CA GLY A 116 5.44 -6.83 -6.07
C GLY A 116 5.67 -8.23 -5.49
N VAL A 117 4.57 -8.94 -5.27
CA VAL A 117 4.55 -10.40 -5.02
C VAL A 117 4.31 -11.17 -6.30
#